data_AF-A0A6G4U153-F1
#
_entry.id   AF-A0A6G4U153-F1
#
_cell.length_a   1.000
_cell.length_b   1.000
_cell.length_c   1.000
_cell.angle_alpha   90.00
_cell.angle_beta   90.00
_cell.angle_gamma   90.00
#
_symmetry.space_group_name_H-M   'P 1'
#
loop_
_entity.id
_entity.type
_entity.pdbx_description
1 polymer ?
#
loop_
_entity_poly.entity_id
_entity_poly.type
_entity_poly.pdbx_seq_one_letter_code
_entity_poly.pdbx_strand_id
1 'polypeptide(L)'
;MKRTLTLLATTLLAVGGLAIAPTATAAPCASGNFCVWRDVNFTDPEGRVFASSGDDEWWESWIADEDSSWANHGVSAPGVKDHVIVYESAIEGPSDGGARTICLAPGQEIGHNAGANDRGDAHVWAMNC
;
A
#
# COMPACT_ATOMS: atom_id res chain seq x y z
N MET A 1 20.22 47.02 -53.56
CA MET A 1 19.53 45.75 -53.21
C MET A 1 19.81 45.41 -51.75
N LYS A 2 18.78 44.91 -51.04
CA LYS A 2 18.79 44.23 -49.72
C LYS A 2 18.79 45.14 -48.49
N ARG A 3 17.97 44.93 -47.45
CA ARG A 3 16.88 43.97 -47.17
C ARG A 3 16.19 44.46 -45.89
N THR A 4 14.87 44.61 -45.87
CA THR A 4 14.08 44.82 -44.66
C THR A 4 13.94 43.50 -43.91
N LEU A 5 14.29 43.49 -42.61
CA LEU A 5 14.06 42.34 -41.73
C LEU A 5 12.78 42.58 -40.93
N THR A 6 11.75 41.79 -41.22
CA THR A 6 10.55 41.64 -40.40
C THR A 6 10.74 40.41 -39.53
N LEU A 7 10.75 40.57 -38.21
CA LEU A 7 10.79 39.45 -37.25
C LEU A 7 9.38 39.28 -36.65
N LEU A 8 8.80 38.11 -36.90
CA LEU A 8 7.50 37.70 -36.35
C LEU A 8 7.63 37.39 -34.85
N ALA A 9 6.77 38.01 -34.03
CA ALA A 9 6.60 37.63 -32.64
C ALA A 9 5.76 36.34 -32.56
N THR A 10 6.34 35.28 -31.98
CA THR A 10 5.65 34.02 -31.67
C THR A 10 5.19 34.06 -30.22
N THR A 11 3.89 34.13 -29.98
CA THR A 11 3.31 34.03 -28.64
C THR A 11 3.27 32.57 -28.20
N LEU A 12 4.11 32.20 -27.23
CA LEU A 12 4.03 30.91 -26.53
C LEU A 12 2.77 30.89 -25.66
N LEU A 13 1.80 30.03 -25.99
CA LEU A 13 0.71 29.71 -25.06
C LEU A 13 1.25 28.74 -24.01
N ALA A 14 1.43 29.23 -22.78
CA ALA A 14 1.68 28.39 -21.62
C ALA A 14 0.38 27.63 -21.27
N VAL A 15 0.30 26.36 -21.67
CA VAL A 15 -0.76 25.45 -21.20
C VAL A 15 -0.40 25.07 -19.77
N GLY A 16 -0.94 25.81 -18.80
CA GLY A 16 -0.85 25.44 -17.39
C GLY A 16 -1.61 24.15 -17.15
N GLY A 17 -0.89 23.03 -16.98
CA GLY A 17 -1.49 21.77 -16.58
C GLY A 17 -2.02 21.88 -15.16
N LEU A 18 -3.33 21.81 -14.99
CA LEU A 18 -3.94 21.54 -13.69
C LEU A 18 -3.60 20.10 -13.30
N ALA A 19 -2.70 19.94 -12.34
CA ALA A 19 -2.51 18.66 -11.67
C ALA A 19 -3.80 18.34 -10.90
N ILE A 20 -4.57 17.39 -11.42
CA ILE A 20 -5.73 16.84 -10.71
C ILE A 20 -5.14 16.02 -9.56
N ALA A 21 -5.33 16.48 -8.32
CA ALA A 21 -4.98 15.67 -7.16
C ALA A 21 -5.86 14.41 -7.19
N PRO A 22 -5.28 13.20 -7.06
CA PRO A 22 -6.07 11.99 -6.97
C PRO A 22 -7.00 12.08 -5.76
N THR A 23 -8.27 11.70 -5.94
CA THR A 23 -9.21 11.57 -4.84
C THR A 23 -8.77 10.41 -3.96
N ALA A 24 -8.64 10.64 -2.65
CA ALA A 24 -8.38 9.55 -1.70
C ALA A 24 -9.49 8.49 -1.81
N THR A 25 -9.13 7.30 -2.28
CA THR A 25 -10.05 6.16 -2.32
C THR A 25 -9.89 5.36 -1.04
N ALA A 26 -11.01 5.02 -0.40
CA ALA A 26 -10.99 4.05 0.68
C ALA A 26 -10.57 2.69 0.11
N ALA A 27 -9.85 1.91 0.91
CA ALA A 27 -9.40 0.59 0.51
C ALA A 27 -10.61 -0.35 0.27
N PRO A 28 -10.70 -1.05 -0.87
CA PRO A 28 -11.75 -2.03 -1.12
C PRO A 28 -11.47 -3.34 -0.35
N CYS A 29 -11.37 -3.25 0.97
CA CYS A 29 -11.19 -4.38 1.87
C CYS A 29 -12.52 -4.77 2.51
N ALA A 30 -12.77 -6.08 2.63
CA ALA A 30 -13.98 -6.54 3.29
C ALA A 30 -13.82 -6.50 4.82
N SER A 31 -14.91 -6.19 5.53
CA SER A 31 -14.94 -6.21 6.99
C SER A 31 -14.47 -7.57 7.53
N GLY A 32 -13.62 -7.53 8.55
CA GLY A 32 -12.99 -8.70 9.16
C GLY A 32 -11.68 -9.12 8.50
N ASN A 33 -11.23 -8.47 7.42
CA ASN A 33 -9.99 -8.81 6.74
C ASN A 33 -8.89 -7.76 6.96
N PHE A 34 -7.67 -8.26 6.91
CA PHE A 34 -6.48 -7.53 6.52
C PHE A 34 -6.31 -7.67 5.02
N CYS A 35 -6.07 -6.56 4.32
CA CYS A 35 -5.86 -6.54 2.88
C CYS A 35 -4.54 -5.86 2.52
N VAL A 36 -3.86 -6.41 1.52
CA VAL A 36 -2.55 -5.96 1.03
C VAL A 36 -2.56 -5.91 -0.49
N TRP A 37 -1.90 -4.88 -1.03
CA TRP A 37 -1.79 -4.65 -2.47
C TRP A 37 -0.34 -4.39 -2.89
N ARG A 38 -0.01 -4.77 -4.14
CA ARG A 38 1.33 -4.60 -4.69
C ARG A 38 1.74 -3.16 -4.98
N ASP A 39 0.78 -2.31 -5.34
CA ASP A 39 1.05 -0.89 -5.58
C ASP A 39 0.48 -0.03 -4.46
N VAL A 40 0.92 1.23 -4.45
CA VAL A 40 0.42 2.26 -3.55
C VAL A 40 -1.07 2.57 -3.76
N ASN A 41 -1.73 3.08 -2.72
CA ASN A 41 -3.12 3.54 -2.74
C ASN A 41 -4.13 2.44 -3.12
N PHE A 42 -3.90 1.22 -2.63
CA PHE A 42 -4.81 0.08 -2.71
C PHE A 42 -5.07 -0.38 -4.15
N THR A 43 -4.00 -0.38 -4.96
CA THR A 43 -4.05 -0.82 -6.36
C THR A 43 -3.11 -1.98 -6.61
N ASP A 44 -3.42 -2.77 -7.61
CA ASP A 44 -2.58 -3.87 -8.08
C ASP A 44 -2.62 -3.90 -9.62
N PRO A 45 -1.51 -4.10 -10.33
CA PRO A 45 -1.48 -4.11 -11.79
C PRO A 45 -2.39 -5.16 -12.44
N GLU A 46 -2.65 -6.26 -11.74
CA GLU A 46 -3.52 -7.36 -12.16
C GLU A 46 -4.91 -7.29 -11.50
N GLY A 47 -5.18 -6.24 -10.70
CA GLY A 47 -6.43 -6.08 -9.97
C GLY A 47 -6.60 -7.06 -8.81
N ARG A 48 -5.49 -7.63 -8.30
CA ARG A 48 -5.51 -8.57 -7.18
C ARG A 48 -5.47 -7.85 -5.84
N VAL A 49 -5.92 -8.54 -4.80
CA VAL A 49 -5.76 -8.14 -3.41
C VAL A 49 -5.46 -9.40 -2.62
N PHE A 50 -4.42 -9.36 -1.79
CA PHE A 50 -4.23 -10.39 -0.79
C PHE A 50 -5.14 -10.03 0.39
N ALA A 51 -6.01 -10.95 0.81
CA ALA A 51 -6.95 -10.71 1.90
C ALA A 51 -6.99 -11.91 2.86
N SER A 52 -6.83 -11.64 4.15
CA SER A 52 -6.86 -12.67 5.19
C SER A 52 -7.65 -12.20 6.40
N SER A 53 -8.35 -13.13 7.06
CA SER A 53 -9.05 -12.90 8.33
C SER A 53 -8.32 -13.52 9.54
N GLY A 54 -7.19 -14.17 9.31
CA GLY A 54 -6.37 -14.81 10.34
C GLY A 54 -4.88 -14.57 10.09
N ASP A 55 -4.06 -15.16 10.96
CA ASP A 55 -2.60 -15.14 10.79
C ASP A 55 -2.23 -15.84 9.48
N ASP A 56 -1.23 -15.32 8.77
CA ASP A 56 -0.61 -15.99 7.63
C ASP A 56 0.91 -15.87 7.78
N GLU A 57 1.52 -16.99 8.10
CA GLU A 57 2.93 -17.11 8.46
C GLU A 57 3.83 -17.19 7.22
N TRP A 58 3.27 -17.31 6.01
CA TRP A 58 4.04 -17.33 4.77
C TRP A 58 3.17 -16.86 3.58
N TRP A 59 3.38 -15.62 3.15
CA TRP A 59 2.69 -15.06 2.00
C TRP A 59 3.06 -15.72 0.67
N GLU A 60 2.09 -15.74 -0.24
CA GLU A 60 2.33 -16.19 -1.60
C GLU A 60 3.39 -15.32 -2.29
N SER A 61 4.28 -15.93 -3.06
CA SER A 61 5.45 -15.27 -3.64
C SER A 61 5.17 -14.08 -4.57
N TRP A 62 3.91 -13.83 -4.92
CA TRP A 62 3.53 -12.69 -5.75
C TRP A 62 3.22 -11.44 -4.93
N ILE A 63 2.97 -11.56 -3.62
CA ILE A 63 2.73 -10.42 -2.71
C ILE A 63 3.85 -10.27 -1.68
N ALA A 64 4.55 -11.35 -1.34
CA ALA A 64 5.77 -11.30 -0.55
C ALA A 64 6.82 -10.38 -1.20
N ASP A 65 7.42 -9.49 -0.42
CA ASP A 65 8.40 -8.48 -0.86
C ASP A 65 7.90 -7.53 -1.96
N GLU A 66 6.59 -7.46 -2.20
CA GLU A 66 5.99 -6.63 -3.24
C GLU A 66 4.87 -5.73 -2.68
N ASP A 67 4.65 -5.74 -1.36
CA ASP A 67 3.56 -5.01 -0.72
C ASP A 67 3.82 -3.50 -0.59
N SER A 68 2.91 -2.69 -1.11
CA SER A 68 3.06 -1.22 -1.11
C SER A 68 1.88 -0.46 -0.48
N SER A 69 0.76 -1.14 -0.20
CA SER A 69 -0.33 -0.56 0.58
C SER A 69 -1.14 -1.61 1.34
N TRP A 70 -1.73 -1.18 2.46
CA TRP A 70 -2.32 -2.07 3.46
C TRP A 70 -3.59 -1.48 4.07
N ALA A 71 -4.57 -2.33 4.38
CA ALA A 71 -5.76 -1.95 5.12
C ALA A 71 -6.12 -3.01 6.15
N ASN A 72 -6.35 -2.58 7.40
CA ASN A 72 -6.89 -3.44 8.44
C ASN A 72 -8.36 -3.09 8.66
N HIS A 73 -9.27 -3.91 8.14
CA HIS A 73 -10.72 -3.81 8.37
C HIS A 73 -11.21 -4.82 9.41
N GLY A 74 -10.33 -5.22 10.33
CA GLY A 74 -10.63 -6.12 11.44
C GLY A 74 -11.76 -5.65 12.34
N VAL A 75 -12.39 -6.59 13.04
CA VAL A 75 -13.50 -6.33 13.95
C VAL A 75 -13.01 -6.33 15.38
N SER A 76 -13.14 -5.19 16.06
CA SER A 76 -12.79 -5.07 17.48
C SER A 76 -13.88 -5.65 18.38
N ALA A 77 -13.47 -6.50 19.31
CA ALA A 77 -14.30 -6.97 20.42
C ALA A 77 -13.42 -7.35 21.63
N PRO A 78 -13.98 -7.44 22.85
CA PRO A 78 -13.21 -7.85 24.01
C PRO A 78 -12.51 -9.21 23.81
N GLY A 79 -11.19 -9.23 23.97
CA GLY A 79 -10.37 -10.43 23.81
C GLY A 79 -10.07 -10.84 22.36
N VAL A 80 -10.48 -10.03 21.38
CA VAL A 80 -10.17 -10.26 19.97
C VAL A 80 -8.89 -9.50 19.62
N LYS A 81 -7.94 -10.20 19.01
CA LYS A 81 -6.78 -9.60 18.34
C LYS A 81 -7.29 -8.86 17.12
N ASP A 82 -7.11 -7.55 17.07
CA ASP A 82 -7.68 -6.69 16.05
C ASP A 82 -6.64 -5.76 15.40
N HIS A 83 -5.39 -5.80 15.86
CA HIS A 83 -4.26 -5.18 15.20
C HIS A 83 -3.59 -6.19 14.28
N VAL A 84 -2.96 -5.72 13.22
CA VAL A 84 -2.17 -6.56 12.31
C VAL A 84 -0.73 -6.11 12.36
N ILE A 85 0.20 -7.06 12.53
CA ILE A 85 1.63 -6.83 12.43
C ILE A 85 2.12 -7.58 11.20
N VAL A 86 2.77 -6.86 10.27
CA VAL A 86 3.47 -7.45 9.13
C VAL A 86 4.94 -7.63 9.48
N TYR A 87 5.50 -8.74 9.04
CA TYR A 87 6.87 -9.17 9.31
C TYR A 87 7.67 -9.27 8.03
N GLU A 88 8.97 -9.03 8.13
CA GLU A 88 9.87 -8.96 6.97
C GLU A 88 10.27 -10.32 6.39
N SER A 89 9.88 -11.40 7.06
CA SER A 89 10.18 -12.76 6.65
C SER A 89 9.04 -13.67 7.06
N ALA A 90 8.93 -14.82 6.41
CA ALA A 90 8.05 -15.89 6.84
C ALA A 90 8.27 -16.22 8.34
N ILE A 91 7.19 -16.54 9.05
CA ILE A 91 7.18 -17.01 10.43
C ILE A 91 7.15 -18.55 10.39
N GLU A 92 8.12 -19.15 9.72
CA GLU A 92 8.30 -20.59 9.68
C GLU A 92 9.73 -20.95 10.09
N GLY A 93 9.87 -21.97 10.95
CA GLY A 93 11.16 -22.39 11.47
C GLY A 93 12.17 -22.68 10.34
N PRO A 94 13.39 -22.09 10.37
CA PRO A 94 14.03 -21.44 11.51
C PRO A 94 13.79 -19.93 11.67
N SER A 95 13.02 -19.30 10.76
CA SER A 95 12.66 -17.88 10.84
C SER A 95 11.56 -17.65 11.87
N ASP A 96 11.63 -16.53 12.59
CA ASP A 96 10.62 -16.06 13.54
C ASP A 96 9.88 -14.80 13.06
N GLY A 97 10.02 -14.49 11.77
CA GLY A 97 9.43 -13.32 11.12
C GLY A 97 10.38 -12.13 10.93
N GLY A 98 11.53 -12.10 11.62
CA GLY A 98 12.45 -10.96 11.54
C GLY A 98 11.84 -9.65 12.05
N ALA A 99 12.19 -8.52 11.44
CA ALA A 99 11.68 -7.21 11.81
C ALA A 99 10.17 -7.04 11.51
N ARG A 100 9.48 -6.33 12.41
CA ARG A 100 8.13 -5.81 12.17
C ARG A 100 8.21 -4.65 11.17
N THR A 101 7.63 -4.80 9.99
CA THR A 101 7.69 -3.77 8.93
C THR A 101 6.66 -2.69 9.17
N ILE A 102 5.43 -3.08 9.49
CA ILE A 102 4.32 -2.20 9.77
C ILE A 102 3.36 -2.82 10.77
N CYS A 103 2.63 -1.97 11.49
CA CYS A 103 1.53 -2.41 12.33
C CYS A 103 0.32 -1.48 12.15
N LEU A 104 -0.85 -2.10 11.97
CA LEU A 104 -2.11 -1.42 11.69
C LEU A 104 -3.12 -1.73 12.79
N ALA A 105 -3.64 -0.69 13.43
CA ALA A 105 -4.83 -0.74 14.27
C ALA A 105 -6.10 -0.96 13.42
N PRO A 106 -7.20 -1.42 14.05
CA PRO A 106 -8.48 -1.62 13.35
C PRO A 106 -8.95 -0.34 12.65
N GLY A 107 -9.36 -0.47 11.40
CA GLY A 107 -9.81 0.63 10.54
C GLY A 107 -8.70 1.47 9.93
N GLN A 108 -7.42 1.18 10.19
CA GLN A 108 -6.33 1.90 9.54
C GLN A 108 -6.13 1.45 8.10
N GLU A 109 -5.93 2.43 7.23
CA GLU A 109 -5.59 2.26 5.83
C GLU A 109 -4.32 3.06 5.53
N ILE A 110 -3.30 2.40 5.00
CA ILE A 110 -1.99 2.96 4.70
C ILE A 110 -1.76 2.82 3.20
N GLY A 111 -1.96 3.92 2.48
CA GLY A 111 -1.78 3.94 1.03
C GLY A 111 -0.32 3.85 0.58
N HIS A 112 0.64 4.14 1.46
CA HIS A 112 2.08 3.95 1.21
C HIS A 112 2.87 4.17 2.50
N ASN A 113 3.96 3.42 2.69
CA ASN A 113 4.93 3.65 3.77
C ASN A 113 6.33 3.26 3.29
N ALA A 114 7.22 4.24 3.16
CA ALA A 114 8.57 4.04 2.61
C ALA A 114 9.45 3.07 3.42
N GLY A 115 9.18 2.87 4.72
CA GLY A 115 9.94 1.93 5.55
C GLY A 115 9.43 0.49 5.46
N ALA A 116 8.19 0.30 5.03
CA ALA A 116 7.53 -1.00 4.94
C ALA A 116 7.33 -1.49 3.50
N ASN A 117 7.48 -0.61 2.51
CA ASN A 117 7.29 -0.91 1.09
C ASN A 117 8.19 -2.08 0.65
N ASP A 118 7.60 -3.06 -0.01
CA ASP A 118 8.26 -4.20 -0.63
C ASP A 118 9.10 -5.01 0.36
N ARG A 119 8.53 -5.29 1.54
CA ARG A 119 9.26 -5.96 2.63
C ARG A 119 8.45 -7.00 3.37
N GLY A 120 7.12 -7.03 3.25
CA GLY A 120 6.29 -7.95 4.00
C GLY A 120 6.33 -9.36 3.40
N ASP A 121 6.38 -10.37 4.25
CA ASP A 121 6.37 -11.79 3.85
C ASP A 121 5.45 -12.65 4.75
N ALA A 122 4.96 -12.07 5.85
CA ALA A 122 4.00 -12.70 6.75
C ALA A 122 3.24 -11.66 7.56
N HIS A 123 2.13 -12.08 8.18
CA HIS A 123 1.45 -11.27 9.19
C HIS A 123 0.79 -12.10 10.29
N VAL A 124 0.58 -11.44 11.42
CA VAL A 124 -0.23 -11.96 12.51
C VAL A 124 -1.20 -10.89 13.02
N TRP A 125 -2.33 -11.35 13.52
CA TRP A 125 -3.24 -10.58 14.34
C TRP A 125 -2.72 -10.52 15.77
N ALA A 126 -2.74 -9.32 16.35
CA ALA A 126 -2.21 -9.00 17.65
C ALA A 126 -3.19 -8.16 18.48
N MET A 127 -2.93 -8.09 19.78
CA MET A 127 -3.73 -7.28 20.71
C MET A 127 -3.37 -5.78 20.65
N ASN A 128 -2.19 -5.45 20.11
CA ASN A 128 -1.69 -4.09 19.99
C ASN A 128 -0.56 -4.03 18.96
N CYS A 129 -0.25 -2.81 18.54
CA CYS A 129 1.05 -2.43 18.02
C CYS A 129 2.01 -2.11 19.19
#